data_AF-A0A538R1Z7-F1
#
_entry.id   AF-A0A538R1Z7-F1
#
_cell.length_a   1.000
_cell.length_b   1.000
_cell.length_c   1.000
_cell.angle_alpha   90.00
_cell.angle_beta   90.00
_cell.angle_gamma   90.00
#
_symmetry.space_group_name_H-M   'P 1'
#
loop_
_entity.id
_entity.type
_entity.pdbx_description
1 polymer ?
#
loop_
_entity_poly.entity_id
_entity_poly.type
_entity_poly.pdbx_seq_one_letter_code
_entity_poly.pdbx_strand_id
1 'polypeptide(L)'
;MTMATKTDLGADAWAIDDEVVRLREWGTDRSYPLPADPNATLMIGSSETCSLQLSDPSGCLSRQHVRLVREASRWIAHDLDSKNGMRLDGIRRPKVLLEPGSELGVGGITLIAESPRLILLRGFLARILGWSSDRAETVDLAVRSVRLSATRRAALALCGDGDLVPIARGLHHYS
;
A
#
# COMPACT_ATOMS: atom_id res chain seq x y z
N MET A 1 40.75 -3.63 18.74
CA MET A 1 40.29 -2.50 17.92
C MET A 1 39.71 -3.09 16.65
N THR A 2 38.42 -3.39 16.68
CA THR A 2 37.69 -3.99 15.56
C THR A 2 36.63 -2.97 15.19
N MET A 3 36.84 -2.29 14.06
CA MET A 3 35.91 -1.28 13.56
C MET A 3 34.56 -1.92 13.31
N ALA A 4 33.56 -1.51 14.09
CA ALA A 4 32.16 -1.74 13.75
C ALA A 4 31.85 -0.90 12.51
N THR A 5 31.49 -1.55 11.42
CA THR A 5 31.08 -0.92 10.17
C THR A 5 29.81 -0.13 10.39
N LYS A 6 29.83 1.13 9.97
CA LYS A 6 28.83 2.17 10.25
C LYS A 6 27.60 2.03 9.32
N THR A 7 27.01 0.85 9.21
CA THR A 7 25.91 0.56 8.25
C THR A 7 24.56 0.23 8.91
N ASP A 8 24.51 -0.13 10.19
CA ASP A 8 23.27 -0.68 10.77
C ASP A 8 22.32 0.34 11.45
N LEU A 9 22.60 1.65 11.40
CA LEU A 9 21.76 2.62 12.12
C LEU A 9 20.57 3.17 11.30
N GLY A 10 20.32 2.63 10.10
CA GLY A 10 19.20 3.02 9.23
C GLY A 10 18.45 1.86 8.58
N ALA A 11 18.81 0.59 8.87
CA ALA A 11 18.28 -0.60 8.21
C ALA A 11 17.01 -1.20 8.86
N ASP A 12 16.49 -0.54 9.90
CA ASP A 12 15.54 -1.13 10.87
C ASP A 12 14.12 -0.53 10.85
N ALA A 13 13.74 0.14 9.76
CA ALA A 13 12.41 0.67 9.52
C ALA A 13 12.01 0.44 8.06
N TRP A 14 10.70 0.35 7.79
CA TRP A 14 10.17 0.37 6.42
C TRP A 14 10.73 1.57 5.66
N ALA A 15 11.63 1.34 4.70
CA ALA A 15 12.44 2.41 4.10
C ALA A 15 11.74 3.06 2.89
N ILE A 16 10.55 2.56 2.54
CA ILE A 16 9.67 3.14 1.52
C ILE A 16 8.79 4.21 2.19
N ASP A 17 9.30 5.44 2.16
CA ASP A 17 8.66 6.65 2.69
C ASP A 17 8.44 7.74 1.62
N ASP A 18 8.64 7.38 0.35
CA ASP A 18 8.43 8.24 -0.80
C ASP A 18 6.93 8.52 -1.05
N GLU A 19 6.65 9.56 -1.84
CA GLU A 19 5.27 10.05 -1.99
C GLU A 19 4.33 9.01 -2.60
N VAL A 20 3.12 8.91 -2.03
CA VAL A 20 2.02 8.14 -2.61
C VAL A 20 1.49 8.84 -3.86
N VAL A 21 1.60 8.17 -5.00
CA VAL A 21 1.26 8.72 -6.33
C VAL A 21 0.01 8.10 -6.93
N ARG A 22 -0.46 6.95 -6.42
CA ARG A 22 -1.68 6.29 -6.89
C ARG A 22 -2.30 5.41 -5.82
N LEU A 23 -3.56 5.05 -6.02
CA LEU A 23 -4.24 3.99 -5.27
C LEU A 23 -4.47 2.80 -6.19
N ARG A 24 -4.26 1.58 -5.71
CA ARG A 24 -4.53 0.36 -6.48
C ARG A 24 -5.49 -0.56 -5.73
N GLU A 25 -6.44 -1.17 -6.42
CA GLU A 25 -7.30 -2.19 -5.82
C GLU A 25 -6.48 -3.45 -5.48
N TRP A 26 -6.61 -3.92 -4.23
CA TRP A 26 -6.00 -5.17 -3.75
C TRP A 26 -6.36 -6.34 -4.67
N GLY A 27 -5.38 -7.20 -4.97
CA GLY A 27 -5.56 -8.40 -5.78
C GLY A 27 -5.72 -8.11 -7.28
N THR A 28 -5.50 -6.87 -7.73
CA THR A 28 -5.64 -6.48 -9.14
C THR A 28 -4.53 -5.53 -9.56
N ASP A 29 -4.40 -5.26 -10.87
CA ASP A 29 -3.57 -4.16 -11.39
C ASP A 29 -4.36 -2.85 -11.62
N ARG A 30 -5.66 -2.83 -11.25
CA ARG A 30 -6.52 -1.65 -11.44
C ARG A 30 -6.07 -0.54 -10.48
N SER A 31 -5.60 0.56 -11.05
CA SER A 31 -5.06 1.68 -10.28
C SER A 31 -5.62 3.02 -10.74
N TYR A 32 -5.56 3.98 -9.81
CA TYR A 32 -6.11 5.31 -9.90
C TYR A 32 -5.01 6.32 -9.56
N PRO A 33 -4.49 7.09 -10.53
CA PRO A 33 -3.48 8.08 -10.26
C PRO A 33 -4.02 9.18 -9.34
N LEU A 34 -3.17 9.63 -8.42
CA LEU A 34 -3.46 10.78 -7.58
C LEU A 34 -2.85 12.04 -8.23
N PRO A 35 -3.54 13.19 -8.17
CA PRO A 35 -3.06 14.43 -8.74
C PRO A 35 -1.86 14.99 -7.98
N ALA A 36 -0.94 15.63 -8.69
CA ALA A 36 0.26 16.26 -8.12
C ALA A 36 0.03 17.66 -7.54
N ASP A 37 -1.21 18.16 -7.49
CA ASP A 37 -1.56 19.47 -6.89
C ASP A 37 -1.50 19.39 -5.35
N PRO A 38 -0.72 20.26 -4.68
CA PRO A 38 -0.56 20.23 -3.21
C PRO A 38 -1.85 20.54 -2.44
N ASN A 39 -2.87 21.12 -3.08
CA ASN A 39 -4.18 21.41 -2.49
C ASN A 39 -5.28 20.48 -3.02
N ALA A 40 -4.90 19.39 -3.69
CA ALA A 40 -5.85 18.47 -4.28
C ALA A 40 -6.78 17.87 -3.23
N THR A 41 -8.07 17.80 -3.58
CA THR A 41 -9.08 17.06 -2.83
C THR A 41 -9.79 16.11 -3.77
N LEU A 42 -9.94 14.85 -3.37
CA LEU A 42 -10.62 13.81 -4.13
C LEU A 42 -11.76 13.22 -3.28
N MET A 43 -12.85 12.88 -3.95
CA MET A 43 -13.93 12.11 -3.35
C MET A 43 -13.87 10.67 -3.84
N ILE A 44 -13.95 9.71 -2.92
CA ILE A 44 -14.06 8.28 -3.20
C ILE A 44 -15.44 7.80 -2.79
N GLY A 45 -16.13 7.08 -3.68
CA GLY A 45 -17.44 6.50 -3.40
C GLY A 45 -18.07 5.84 -4.62
N SER A 46 -19.30 5.34 -4.47
CA SER A 46 -20.03 4.68 -5.56
C SER A 46 -20.75 5.65 -6.52
N SER A 47 -20.92 6.92 -6.12
CA SER A 47 -21.57 7.95 -6.93
C SER A 47 -20.67 8.38 -8.09
N GLU A 48 -21.26 8.61 -9.27
CA GLU A 48 -20.60 9.17 -10.45
C GLU A 48 -20.03 10.59 -10.21
N THR A 49 -20.53 11.27 -9.19
CA THR A 49 -20.04 12.59 -8.75
C THR A 49 -18.69 12.51 -8.02
N CYS A 50 -18.19 11.32 -7.71
CA CYS A 50 -16.90 11.13 -7.04
C CYS A 50 -15.76 11.20 -8.03
N SER A 51 -14.69 11.91 -7.67
CA SER A 51 -13.45 11.97 -8.47
C SER A 51 -12.86 10.59 -8.73
N LEU A 52 -13.01 9.68 -7.75
CA LEU A 52 -12.65 8.28 -7.85
C LEU A 52 -13.92 7.46 -7.56
N GLN A 53 -14.66 7.17 -8.63
CA GLN A 53 -15.81 6.29 -8.56
C GLN A 53 -15.34 4.82 -8.51
N LEU A 54 -15.81 4.08 -7.51
CA LEU A 54 -15.56 2.65 -7.37
C LEU A 54 -16.85 1.85 -7.52
N SER A 55 -16.72 0.67 -8.12
CA SER A 55 -17.81 -0.30 -8.23
C SER A 55 -17.67 -1.32 -7.11
N ASP A 56 -18.61 -1.33 -6.17
CA ASP A 56 -18.66 -2.32 -5.09
C ASP A 56 -19.91 -3.21 -5.27
N PRO A 57 -19.77 -4.43 -5.82
CA PRO A 57 -20.89 -5.35 -6.00
C PRO A 57 -21.59 -5.71 -4.68
N SER A 58 -20.90 -5.60 -3.54
CA SER A 58 -21.47 -5.90 -2.22
C SER A 58 -22.42 -4.82 -1.70
N GLY A 59 -22.44 -3.63 -2.33
CA GLY A 59 -23.24 -2.49 -1.88
C GLY A 59 -22.76 -1.88 -0.56
N CYS A 60 -21.55 -2.21 -0.10
CA CYS A 60 -20.99 -1.69 1.14
C CYS A 60 -20.34 -0.30 0.98
N LEU A 61 -20.12 0.15 -0.24
CA LEU A 61 -19.55 1.46 -0.54
C LEU A 61 -20.62 2.56 -0.62
N SER A 62 -20.63 3.46 0.37
CA SER A 62 -21.38 4.72 0.33
C SER A 62 -21.15 5.53 -0.96
N ARG A 63 -22.19 6.29 -1.35
CA ARG A 63 -22.16 7.21 -2.50
C ARG A 63 -20.99 8.19 -2.45
N GLN A 64 -20.76 8.78 -1.29
CA GLN A 64 -19.57 9.53 -0.90
C GLN A 64 -19.06 8.86 0.38
N HIS A 65 -17.89 8.24 0.34
CA HIS A 65 -17.40 7.39 1.43
C HIS A 65 -16.21 8.03 2.13
N VAL A 66 -15.21 8.43 1.34
CA VAL A 66 -13.96 9.00 1.83
C VAL A 66 -13.65 10.27 1.06
N ARG A 67 -13.19 11.30 1.77
CA ARG A 67 -12.49 12.44 1.19
C ARG A 67 -11.00 12.26 1.38
N LEU A 68 -10.24 12.30 0.29
CA LEU A 68 -8.78 12.43 0.34
C LEU A 68 -8.40 13.89 0.19
N VAL A 69 -7.54 14.37 1.06
CA VAL A 69 -6.98 15.72 1.02
C VAL A 69 -5.47 15.59 0.96
N ARG A 70 -4.84 16.28 0.01
CA ARG A 70 -3.40 16.43 -0.01
C ARG A 70 -3.01 17.56 0.93
N GLU A 71 -2.14 17.26 1.87
CA GLU A 71 -1.49 18.23 2.77
C GLU A 71 0.01 18.14 2.52
N ALA A 72 0.56 19.16 1.85
CA ALA A 72 1.94 19.14 1.33
C ALA A 72 2.21 17.93 0.41
N SER A 73 3.08 16.99 0.82
CA SER A 73 3.41 15.77 0.07
C SER A 73 2.71 14.51 0.60
N ARG A 74 1.70 14.68 1.44
CA ARG A 74 1.03 13.58 2.14
C ARG A 74 -0.46 13.57 1.86
N TRP A 75 -1.02 12.38 1.75
CA TRP A 75 -2.45 12.18 1.55
C TRP A 75 -3.12 11.80 2.86
N ILE A 76 -4.17 12.52 3.22
CA ILE A 76 -4.98 12.25 4.41
C ILE A 76 -6.37 11.84 3.97
N ALA A 77 -6.81 10.69 4.45
CA ALA A 77 -8.15 10.17 4.22
C ALA A 77 -9.06 10.49 5.40
N HIS A 78 -10.27 10.96 5.09
CA HIS A 78 -11.33 11.26 6.03
C HIS A 78 -12.57 10.44 5.67
N ASP A 79 -13.07 9.66 6.62
CA ASP A 79 -14.39 9.02 6.51
C ASP A 79 -15.48 10.10 6.53
N LEU A 80 -16.47 9.97 5.65
CA LEU A 80 -17.58 10.92 5.52
C LEU A 80 -18.86 10.38 6.17
N ASP A 81 -18.73 9.89 7.42
CA ASP A 81 -19.80 9.21 8.14
C ASP A 81 -20.41 8.08 7.31
N SER A 82 -19.53 7.27 6.71
CA SER A 82 -19.94 6.24 5.78
C SER A 82 -20.62 5.08 6.51
N LYS A 83 -21.53 4.37 5.83
CA LYS A 83 -22.35 3.30 6.43
C LYS A 83 -21.49 2.22 7.09
N ASN A 84 -20.38 1.85 6.47
CA ASN A 84 -19.50 0.77 6.92
C ASN A 84 -18.17 1.27 7.50
N GLY A 85 -17.93 2.59 7.44
CA GLY A 85 -16.69 3.21 7.88
C GLY A 85 -15.49 2.92 6.98
N MET A 86 -14.45 3.70 7.22
CA MET A 86 -13.11 3.53 6.65
C MET A 86 -12.19 2.74 7.58
N ARG A 87 -11.36 1.86 7.00
CA ARG A 87 -10.35 1.06 7.71
C ARG A 87 -8.96 1.37 7.17
N LEU A 88 -7.95 1.46 8.03
CA LEU A 88 -6.54 1.44 7.64
C LEU A 88 -5.90 0.19 8.23
N ASP A 89 -5.30 -0.64 7.38
CA ASP A 89 -4.66 -1.90 7.76
C ASP A 89 -5.60 -2.78 8.62
N GLY A 90 -6.88 -2.83 8.22
CA GLY A 90 -7.94 -3.58 8.91
C GLY A 90 -8.57 -2.88 10.12
N ILE A 91 -7.99 -1.79 10.63
CA ILE A 91 -8.47 -1.08 11.82
C ILE A 91 -9.36 0.10 11.41
N ARG A 92 -10.59 0.15 11.90
CA ARG A 92 -11.53 1.26 11.62
C ARG A 92 -11.02 2.56 12.23
N ARG A 93 -10.92 3.61 11.40
CA ARG A 93 -10.43 4.94 11.81
C ARG A 93 -11.15 6.02 10.99
N PRO A 94 -11.59 7.13 11.60
CA PRO A 94 -12.29 8.20 10.88
C PRO A 94 -11.34 9.12 10.10
N LYS A 95 -10.05 9.17 10.47
CA LYS A 95 -9.01 9.96 9.81
C LYS A 95 -7.71 9.16 9.80
N VAL A 96 -7.06 9.06 8.65
CA VAL A 96 -5.79 8.33 8.51
C VAL A 96 -4.83 9.02 7.54
N LEU A 97 -3.54 8.91 7.82
CA LEU A 97 -2.47 9.27 6.89
C LEU A 97 -2.20 8.07 5.97
N LEU A 98 -2.15 8.30 4.66
CA LEU A 98 -1.78 7.27 3.69
C LEU A 98 -0.26 7.28 3.51
N GLU A 99 0.37 6.25 4.05
CA GLU A 99 1.79 5.94 3.84
C GLU A 99 1.94 4.87 2.75
N PRO A 100 3.08 4.77 2.05
CA PRO A 100 3.30 3.72 1.07
C PRO A 100 3.05 2.32 1.65
N GLY A 101 2.20 1.55 0.97
CA GLY A 101 1.80 0.19 1.37
C GLY A 101 0.68 0.15 2.40
N SER A 102 0.12 1.30 2.78
CA SER A 102 -1.10 1.38 3.58
C SER A 102 -2.28 0.76 2.85
N GLU A 103 -3.09 -0.01 3.56
CA GLU A 103 -4.31 -0.61 3.02
C GLU A 103 -5.54 0.13 3.53
N LEU A 104 -6.12 0.95 2.65
CA LEU A 104 -7.34 1.70 2.90
C LEU A 104 -8.57 0.87 2.50
N GLY A 105 -9.27 0.35 3.50
CA GLY A 105 -10.56 -0.30 3.32
C GLY A 105 -11.71 0.69 3.25
N VAL A 106 -12.50 0.64 2.17
CA VAL A 106 -13.71 1.45 1.96
C VAL A 106 -14.86 0.54 1.50
N GLY A 107 -15.84 0.32 2.38
CA GLY A 107 -16.85 -0.72 2.14
C GLY A 107 -16.20 -2.11 1.97
N GLY A 108 -16.56 -2.81 0.88
CA GLY A 108 -16.02 -4.12 0.51
C GLY A 108 -14.68 -4.06 -0.26
N ILE A 109 -14.16 -2.87 -0.56
CA ILE A 109 -12.97 -2.68 -1.38
C ILE A 109 -11.78 -2.33 -0.50
N THR A 110 -10.59 -2.84 -0.86
CA THR A 110 -9.31 -2.45 -0.25
C THR A 110 -8.44 -1.79 -1.32
N LEU A 111 -8.02 -0.56 -1.04
CA LEU A 111 -7.08 0.20 -1.86
C LEU A 111 -5.71 0.21 -1.20
N ILE A 112 -4.66 0.00 -1.97
CA ILE A 112 -3.26 0.10 -1.54
C ILE A 112 -2.72 1.45 -1.99
N ALA A 113 -2.16 2.22 -1.06
CA ALA A 113 -1.45 3.46 -1.36
C ALA A 113 -0.07 3.13 -1.95
N GLU A 114 0.15 3.44 -3.22
CA GLU A 114 1.38 3.10 -3.91
C GLU A 114 2.26 4.33 -4.17
N SER A 115 3.54 4.19 -3.84
CA SER A 115 4.62 5.11 -4.20
C SER A 115 5.52 4.50 -5.29
N PRO A 116 6.36 5.29 -5.97
CA PRO A 116 7.31 4.77 -6.95
C PRO A 116 8.14 3.59 -6.45
N ARG A 117 8.70 3.66 -5.23
CA ARG A 117 9.51 2.56 -4.67
C ARG A 117 8.67 1.34 -4.34
N LEU A 118 7.44 1.52 -3.85
CA LEU A 118 6.53 0.39 -3.61
C LEU A 118 6.16 -0.35 -4.91
N ILE A 119 5.95 0.40 -6.00
CA ILE A 119 5.67 -0.16 -7.32
C ILE A 119 6.85 -1.03 -7.79
N LEU A 120 8.08 -0.58 -7.55
CA LEU A 120 9.28 -1.36 -7.86
C LEU A 120 9.36 -2.65 -7.01
N LEU A 121 9.13 -2.56 -5.70
CA LEU A 121 9.10 -3.73 -4.82
C LEU A 121 8.03 -4.74 -5.25
N ARG A 122 6.80 -4.27 -5.54
CA ARG A 122 5.72 -5.13 -6.05
C ARG A 122 6.12 -5.81 -7.36
N GLY A 123 6.72 -5.06 -8.29
CA GLY A 123 7.20 -5.60 -9.55
C GLY A 123 8.33 -6.62 -9.38
N PHE A 124 9.22 -6.43 -8.41
CA PHE A 124 10.26 -7.41 -8.07
C PHE A 124 9.64 -8.70 -7.51
N LEU A 125 8.70 -8.58 -6.57
CA LEU A 125 7.97 -9.73 -6.01
C LEU A 125 7.17 -10.47 -7.08
N ALA A 126 6.51 -9.77 -8.01
CA ALA A 126 5.81 -10.38 -9.13
C ALA A 126 6.75 -11.16 -10.06
N ARG A 127 8.00 -10.70 -10.27
CA ARG A 127 9.00 -11.45 -11.05
C ARG A 127 9.43 -12.75 -10.38
N ILE A 128 9.50 -12.77 -9.06
CA ILE A 128 9.85 -13.97 -8.29
C ILE A 128 8.66 -14.94 -8.25
N LEU A 129 7.46 -14.42 -8.01
CA LEU A 129 6.27 -15.23 -7.79
C LEU A 129 5.55 -15.63 -9.09
N GLY A 130 5.88 -15.02 -10.22
CA GLY A 130 5.24 -15.26 -11.51
C GLY A 130 4.16 -14.22 -11.85
N TRP A 131 3.93 -14.02 -13.15
CA TRP A 131 3.18 -12.89 -13.73
C TRP A 131 1.72 -13.20 -14.08
N SER A 132 1.17 -14.32 -13.63
CA SER A 132 -0.19 -14.68 -13.96
C SER A 132 -1.19 -13.86 -13.11
N SER A 133 -2.30 -13.44 -13.72
CA SER A 133 -3.28 -12.52 -13.10
C SER A 133 -3.97 -13.10 -11.86
N ASP A 134 -4.03 -14.43 -11.75
CA ASP A 134 -4.42 -15.19 -10.56
C ASP A 134 -3.43 -15.05 -9.39
N ARG A 135 -2.21 -14.53 -9.61
CA ARG A 135 -1.19 -14.33 -8.57
C ARG A 135 -1.13 -12.91 -8.03
N ALA A 136 -1.93 -11.97 -8.53
CA ALA A 136 -1.92 -10.58 -8.04
C ALA A 136 -2.18 -10.49 -6.52
N GLU A 137 -3.11 -11.30 -6.01
CA GLU A 137 -3.36 -11.40 -4.56
C GLU A 137 -2.16 -11.99 -3.81
N THR A 138 -1.48 -13.00 -4.38
CA THR A 138 -0.27 -13.59 -3.78
C THR A 138 0.87 -12.57 -3.70
N VAL A 139 1.03 -11.74 -4.74
CA VAL A 139 2.02 -10.66 -4.75
C VAL A 139 1.68 -9.60 -3.70
N ASP A 140 0.41 -9.22 -3.56
CA ASP A 140 -0.02 -8.24 -2.56
C ASP A 140 0.16 -8.79 -1.12
N LEU A 141 -0.12 -10.07 -0.89
CA LEU A 141 0.19 -10.75 0.37
C LEU A 141 1.69 -10.73 0.67
N ALA A 142 2.54 -10.92 -0.35
CA ALA A 142 3.98 -10.83 -0.18
C ALA A 142 4.42 -9.40 0.18
N VAL A 143 3.92 -8.36 -0.52
CA VAL A 143 4.18 -6.96 -0.18
C VAL A 143 3.76 -6.65 1.25
N ARG A 144 2.55 -7.05 1.67
CA ARG A 144 2.06 -6.89 3.04
C ARG A 144 2.99 -7.58 4.04
N SER A 145 3.44 -8.81 3.74
CA SER A 145 4.34 -9.58 4.62
C SER A 145 5.70 -8.91 4.79
N VAL A 146 6.28 -8.37 3.71
CA VAL A 146 7.53 -7.59 3.76
C VAL A 146 7.32 -6.33 4.59
N ARG A 147 6.26 -5.56 4.35
CA ARG A 147 5.93 -4.35 5.12
C ARG A 147 5.75 -4.66 6.61
N LEU A 148 4.94 -5.65 6.95
CA LEU A 148 4.69 -6.04 8.34
C LEU A 148 5.98 -6.46 9.05
N SER A 149 6.86 -7.21 8.37
CA SER A 149 8.15 -7.63 8.92
C SER A 149 9.04 -6.42 9.21
N ALA A 150 9.15 -5.49 8.25
CA ALA A 150 9.92 -4.26 8.40
C ALA A 150 9.36 -3.35 9.51
N THR A 151 8.04 -3.10 9.54
CA THR A 151 7.41 -2.22 10.54
C THR A 151 7.43 -2.82 11.95
N ARG A 152 7.25 -4.13 12.09
CA ARG A 152 7.21 -4.80 13.41
C ARG A 152 8.58 -5.23 13.90
N ARG A 153 9.65 -4.97 13.14
CA ARG A 153 11.01 -5.46 13.43
C ARG A 153 11.03 -6.99 13.59
N ALA A 154 10.24 -7.68 12.78
CA ALA A 154 10.17 -9.14 12.77
C ALA A 154 11.00 -9.68 11.61
N ALA A 155 11.71 -10.79 11.83
CA ALA A 155 12.42 -11.46 10.76
C ALA A 155 11.42 -12.01 9.72
N LEU A 156 11.65 -11.69 8.45
CA LEU A 156 10.94 -12.33 7.34
C LEU A 156 11.64 -13.65 7.01
N ALA A 157 10.98 -14.77 7.26
CA ALA A 157 11.49 -16.09 6.87
C ALA A 157 11.21 -16.34 5.38
N LEU A 158 12.26 -16.63 4.61
CA LEU A 158 12.16 -17.11 3.24
C LEU A 158 12.42 -18.62 3.22
N CYS A 159 11.46 -19.39 2.71
CA CYS A 159 11.55 -20.83 2.61
C CYS A 159 11.34 -21.26 1.15
N GLY A 160 12.13 -22.22 0.69
CA GLY A 160 12.07 -22.75 -0.68
C GLY A 160 13.27 -23.65 -0.98
N ASP A 161 13.16 -24.44 -2.03
CA ASP A 161 14.24 -25.31 -2.47
C ASP A 161 15.33 -24.48 -3.18
N GLY A 162 16.56 -24.47 -2.64
CA GLY A 162 17.72 -23.82 -3.26
C GLY A 162 18.32 -22.64 -2.48
N ASP A 163 19.20 -21.89 -3.13
CA ASP A 163 19.85 -20.69 -2.55
C ASP A 163 18.93 -19.46 -2.69
N LEU A 164 18.44 -18.97 -1.55
CA LEU A 164 17.54 -17.81 -1.47
C LEU A 164 18.29 -16.50 -1.19
N VAL A 165 19.62 -16.51 -1.06
CA VAL A 165 20.42 -15.30 -0.77
C VAL A 165 20.24 -14.19 -1.83
N PRO A 166 20.19 -14.48 -3.15
CA PRO A 166 19.93 -13.43 -4.15
C PRO A 166 18.56 -12.77 -3.98
N ILE A 167 17.54 -13.55 -3.60
CA ILE A 167 16.18 -13.05 -3.34
C ILE A 167 16.19 -12.15 -2.10
N ALA A 168 16.83 -12.61 -1.02
CA ALA A 168 16.96 -11.84 0.22
C ALA A 168 17.67 -10.49 -0.01
N ARG A 169 18.78 -10.49 -0.77
CA ARG A 169 19.49 -9.25 -1.15
C ARG A 169 18.62 -8.32 -2.00
N GLY A 170 17.86 -8.88 -2.94
CA GLY A 170 16.92 -8.11 -3.76
C GLY A 170 15.84 -7.45 -2.91
N LEU A 171 15.23 -8.16 -1.96
CA LEU A 171 14.25 -7.58 -1.05
C LEU A 171 14.83 -6.40 -0.27
N HIS A 172 16.02 -6.56 0.31
CA HIS A 172 16.69 -5.48 1.05
C HIS A 172 16.99 -4.25 0.19
N HIS A 173 17.18 -4.41 -1.13
CA HIS A 173 17.38 -3.27 -2.03
C HIS A 173 16.08 -2.48 -2.27
N TYR A 174 14.92 -3.15 -2.23
CA TYR A 174 13.63 -2.55 -2.58
C TYR A 174 12.78 -2.12 -1.38
N SER A 175 12.96 -2.71 -0.19
CA SER A 175 12.18 -2.46 1.03
C SER A 175 12.90 -1.56 2.03
#